data_AF-A0A2D7L9J9-F1
#
_entry.id   AF-A0A2D7L9J9-F1
#
_cell.length_a   1.000
_cell.length_b   1.000
_cell.length_c   1.000
_cell.angle_alpha   90.00
_cell.angle_beta   90.00
_cell.angle_gamma   90.00
#
_symmetry.space_group_name_H-M   'P 1'
#
loop_
_entity.id
_entity.type
_entity.pdbx_description
1 polymer ?
#
loop_
_entity_poly.entity_id
_entity_poly.type
_entity_poly.pdbx_seq_one_letter_code
_entity_poly.pdbx_strand_id
1 'polypeptide(L)'
;PAQLLAFSTSSSGATLPVTMERCEEELGVSEEVSSFVLPLGATINMDGTALYQAVAAVFIAQTLNLSLDLGAQLTIVLTTVLASIGTAAVPGAGIVMLVIILEAVGVPSAGIALILGVDRILDMVRTTINVTGDATVAVIIAESENQLKI
;
A
#
# COMPACT_ATOMS: atom_id res chain seq x y z
N PRO A 1 10.54 -7.93 -13.05
CA PRO A 1 10.07 -9.23 -12.49
C PRO A 1 9.46 -9.08 -11.08
N ALA A 2 10.01 -8.19 -10.23
CA ALA A 2 9.47 -7.89 -8.90
C ALA A 2 7.97 -7.52 -8.92
N GLN A 3 7.53 -6.65 -9.82
CA GLN A 3 6.12 -6.22 -9.93
C GLN A 3 5.16 -7.39 -10.24
N LEU A 4 5.57 -8.32 -11.10
CA LEU A 4 4.75 -9.49 -11.43
C LEU A 4 4.63 -10.46 -10.23
N LEU A 5 5.71 -10.59 -9.45
CA LEU A 5 5.71 -11.38 -8.22
C LEU A 5 4.85 -10.71 -7.14
N ALA A 6 4.95 -9.39 -6.97
CA ALA A 6 4.10 -8.60 -6.07
C ALA A 6 2.62 -8.77 -6.42
N PHE A 7 2.29 -8.66 -7.71
CA PHE A 7 0.94 -8.87 -8.21
C PHE A 7 0.44 -10.28 -7.83
N SER A 8 1.23 -11.31 -8.15
CA SER A 8 0.82 -12.71 -7.96
C SER A 8 0.68 -13.10 -6.48
N THR A 9 1.65 -12.69 -5.65
CA THR A 9 1.70 -13.05 -4.22
C THR A 9 0.80 -12.18 -3.35
N SER A 10 0.56 -10.93 -3.77
CA SER A 10 -0.12 -9.90 -2.98
C SER A 10 0.55 -9.65 -1.62
N SER A 11 1.88 -9.78 -1.57
CA SER A 11 2.68 -9.50 -0.38
C SER A 11 3.96 -8.77 -0.75
N SER A 12 4.15 -7.56 -0.22
CA SER A 12 5.40 -6.81 -0.36
C SER A 12 6.55 -7.54 0.33
N GLY A 13 6.29 -8.15 1.50
CA GLY A 13 7.28 -8.92 2.25
C GLY A 13 7.77 -10.16 1.49
N ALA A 14 6.86 -10.91 0.84
CA ALA A 14 7.25 -12.06 0.03
C ALA A 14 8.02 -11.67 -1.25
N THR A 15 7.84 -10.44 -1.72
CA THR A 15 8.49 -9.92 -2.93
C THR A 15 9.83 -9.25 -2.63
N LEU A 16 10.07 -8.86 -1.38
CA LEU A 16 11.21 -8.06 -0.95
C LEU A 16 12.58 -8.58 -1.45
N PRO A 17 12.93 -9.88 -1.35
CA PRO A 17 14.23 -10.37 -1.83
C PRO A 17 14.43 -10.13 -3.33
N VAL A 18 13.38 -10.34 -4.13
CA VAL A 18 13.43 -10.12 -5.59
C VAL A 18 13.45 -8.63 -5.93
N THR A 19 12.79 -7.79 -5.14
CA THR A 19 12.88 -6.33 -5.30
C THR A 19 14.30 -5.83 -5.03
N MET A 20 14.94 -6.30 -3.95
CA MET A 20 16.33 -5.93 -3.62
C MET A 20 17.29 -6.31 -4.74
N GLU A 21 17.27 -7.57 -5.17
CA GLU A 21 18.10 -8.07 -6.27
C GLU A 21 17.92 -7.20 -7.54
N ARG A 22 16.69 -6.85 -7.90
CA ARG A 22 16.44 -6.06 -9.12
C ARG A 22 16.80 -4.59 -8.98
N CYS A 23 16.64 -4.00 -7.81
CA CYS A 23 17.10 -2.64 -7.57
C CYS A 23 18.64 -2.55 -7.65
N GLU A 24 19.35 -3.56 -7.15
CA GLU A 24 20.81 -3.62 -7.20
C GLU A 24 21.34 -3.92 -8.61
N GLU A 25 20.83 -4.97 -9.25
CA GLU A 25 21.35 -5.44 -10.55
C GLU A 25 20.89 -4.61 -11.75
N GLU A 26 19.64 -4.13 -11.74
CA GLU A 26 19.03 -3.50 -12.92
C GLU A 26 18.86 -1.99 -12.79
N LEU A 27 18.70 -1.48 -11.55
CA LEU A 27 18.52 -0.05 -11.30
C LEU A 27 19.80 0.63 -10.75
N GLY A 28 20.85 -0.14 -10.46
CA GLY A 28 22.14 0.40 -9.99
C GLY A 28 22.11 0.94 -8.56
N VAL A 29 21.10 0.61 -7.76
CA VAL A 29 21.03 1.01 -6.34
C VAL A 29 22.11 0.28 -5.55
N SER A 30 22.84 0.96 -4.66
CA SER A 30 23.82 0.30 -3.79
C SER A 30 23.15 -0.68 -2.81
N GLU A 31 23.90 -1.72 -2.40
CA GLU A 31 23.46 -2.66 -1.35
C GLU A 31 23.18 -1.94 -0.02
N GLU A 32 23.92 -0.87 0.30
CA GLU A 32 23.70 -0.06 1.50
C GLU A 32 22.33 0.61 1.49
N VAL A 33 21.90 1.18 0.35
CA VAL A 33 20.59 1.83 0.23
C VAL A 33 19.48 0.79 0.11
N SER A 34 19.65 -0.26 -0.70
CA SER A 34 18.64 -1.29 -0.93
C SER A 34 18.28 -2.04 0.37
N SER A 35 19.29 -2.43 1.16
CA SER A 35 19.13 -3.21 2.41
C SER A 35 18.50 -2.42 3.55
N PHE A 36 18.45 -1.09 3.47
CA PHE A 36 17.79 -0.25 4.44
C PHE A 36 16.42 0.24 3.94
N VAL A 37 16.38 0.87 2.75
CA VAL A 37 15.19 1.56 2.25
C VAL A 37 14.09 0.58 1.86
N LEU A 38 14.42 -0.54 1.21
CA LEU A 38 13.40 -1.48 0.73
C LEU A 38 12.73 -2.27 1.87
N PRO A 39 13.44 -2.83 2.86
CA PRO A 39 12.79 -3.49 4.00
C PRO A 39 11.96 -2.52 4.84
N LEU A 40 12.43 -1.28 5.02
CA LEU A 40 11.67 -0.24 5.70
C LEU A 40 10.38 0.08 4.91
N GLY A 41 10.53 0.41 3.62
CA GLY A 41 9.43 0.73 2.70
C GLY A 41 8.35 -0.34 2.65
N ALA A 42 8.74 -1.61 2.57
CA ALA A 42 7.80 -2.73 2.53
C ALA A 42 6.83 -2.78 3.73
N THR A 43 7.15 -2.11 4.85
CA THR A 43 6.30 -2.01 6.04
C THR A 43 5.60 -0.67 6.19
N ILE A 44 6.25 0.45 5.84
CA ILE A 44 5.70 1.79 6.11
C ILE A 44 5.07 2.45 4.87
N ASN A 45 5.53 2.08 3.68
CA ASN A 45 5.15 2.72 2.41
C ASN A 45 4.02 1.94 1.73
N MET A 46 2.85 1.94 2.37
CA MET A 46 1.65 1.29 1.83
C MET A 46 0.71 2.26 1.14
N ASP A 47 1.22 3.06 0.21
CA ASP A 47 0.47 4.07 -0.54
C ASP A 47 -0.73 3.49 -1.29
N GLY A 48 -0.54 2.35 -1.96
CA GLY A 48 -1.62 1.63 -2.64
C GLY A 48 -2.69 1.17 -1.65
N THR A 49 -2.30 0.78 -0.43
CA THR A 49 -3.25 0.44 0.64
C THR A 49 -4.01 1.69 1.06
N ALA A 50 -3.33 2.80 1.39
CA ALA A 50 -3.98 4.05 1.80
C ALA A 50 -5.01 4.53 0.76
N LEU A 51 -4.61 4.54 -0.52
CA LEU A 51 -5.47 4.96 -1.63
C LEU A 51 -6.72 4.08 -1.73
N TYR A 52 -6.56 2.75 -1.66
CA TYR A 52 -7.70 1.85 -1.66
C TYR A 52 -8.61 2.06 -0.48
N GLN A 53 -8.06 2.24 0.73
CA GLN A 53 -8.87 2.40 1.93
C GLN A 53 -9.74 3.65 1.82
N ALA A 54 -9.17 4.76 1.35
CA ALA A 54 -9.89 6.01 1.15
C ALA A 54 -11.00 5.85 0.09
N VAL A 55 -10.67 5.26 -1.07
CA VAL A 55 -11.63 5.06 -2.15
C VAL A 55 -12.74 4.09 -1.75
N ALA A 56 -12.40 2.98 -1.09
CA ALA A 56 -13.35 1.98 -0.63
C ALA A 56 -14.31 2.55 0.43
N ALA A 57 -13.80 3.33 1.39
CA ALA A 57 -14.62 3.97 2.41
C ALA A 57 -15.65 4.94 1.80
N VAL A 58 -15.20 5.79 0.87
CA VAL A 58 -16.08 6.72 0.15
C VAL A 58 -17.10 5.97 -0.71
N PHE A 59 -16.68 4.92 -1.42
CA PHE A 59 -17.56 4.08 -2.23
C PHE A 59 -18.65 3.41 -1.39
N ILE A 60 -18.30 2.82 -0.26
CA ILE A 60 -19.27 2.16 0.65
C ILE A 60 -20.27 3.19 1.20
N ALA A 61 -19.80 4.37 1.64
CA ALA A 61 -20.69 5.41 2.12
C ALA A 61 -21.68 5.86 1.04
N GLN A 62 -21.20 6.10 -0.19
CA GLN A 62 -22.04 6.54 -1.31
C GLN A 62 -23.05 5.47 -1.74
N THR A 63 -22.64 4.20 -1.79
CA THR A 63 -23.54 3.09 -2.16
C THR A 63 -24.63 2.84 -1.12
N LEU A 64 -24.36 3.12 0.16
CA LEU A 64 -25.35 3.09 1.23
C LEU A 64 -26.18 4.38 1.35
N ASN A 65 -26.00 5.34 0.44
CA ASN A 65 -26.62 6.67 0.46
C ASN A 65 -26.33 7.46 1.76
N LEU A 66 -25.15 7.26 2.35
CA LEU A 66 -24.67 8.03 3.49
C LEU A 66 -23.86 9.23 2.99
N SER A 67 -24.22 10.43 3.43
CA SER A 67 -23.48 11.64 3.10
C SER A 67 -22.20 11.74 3.92
N LEU A 68 -21.06 11.94 3.26
CA LEU A 68 -19.80 12.28 3.90
C LEU A 68 -19.58 13.79 3.81
N ASP A 69 -19.62 14.46 4.96
CA ASP A 69 -19.22 15.86 5.05
C ASP A 69 -17.69 16.01 4.92
N LEU A 70 -17.21 17.24 4.84
CA LEU A 70 -15.78 17.52 4.69
C LEU A 70 -14.96 17.00 5.89
N GLY A 71 -15.55 17.00 7.09
CA GLY A 71 -14.93 16.47 8.30
C GLY A 71 -14.70 14.96 8.21
N ALA A 72 -15.70 14.20 7.79
CA ALA A 72 -15.60 12.76 7.58
C ALA A 72 -14.58 12.41 6.49
N GLN A 73 -14.54 13.16 5.38
CA GLN A 73 -13.55 12.95 4.32
C GLN A 73 -12.11 13.19 4.81
N LEU A 74 -11.88 14.26 5.59
CA LEU A 74 -10.59 14.51 6.23
C LEU A 74 -10.21 13.40 7.21
N THR A 75 -11.17 12.93 8.02
CA THR A 75 -10.95 11.79 8.94
C THR A 75 -10.56 10.53 8.17
N ILE A 76 -11.22 10.21 7.05
CA ILE A 76 -10.84 9.08 6.19
C ILE A 76 -9.39 9.25 5.73
N VAL A 77 -9.03 10.39 5.13
CA VAL A 77 -7.66 10.60 4.62
C VAL A 77 -6.63 10.45 5.74
N LEU A 78 -6.82 11.09 6.89
CA LEU A 78 -5.87 11.03 7.99
C LEU A 78 -5.76 9.62 8.57
N THR A 79 -6.89 8.94 8.80
CA THR A 79 -6.89 7.58 9.35
C THR A 79 -6.28 6.58 8.38
N THR A 80 -6.54 6.70 7.07
CA THR A 80 -5.97 5.81 6.04
C THR A 80 -4.45 5.95 5.93
N VAL A 81 -3.91 7.17 6.02
CA VAL A 81 -2.45 7.44 6.01
C VAL A 81 -1.78 6.94 7.29
N LEU A 82 -2.41 7.12 8.46
CA LEU A 82 -1.87 6.57 9.71
C LEU A 82 -1.92 5.05 9.72
N ALA A 83 -2.99 4.47 9.18
CA ALA A 83 -3.19 3.04 9.05
C ALA A 83 -2.16 2.37 8.12
N SER A 84 -1.75 3.05 7.04
CA SER A 84 -0.82 2.48 6.06
C SER A 84 0.57 2.21 6.63
N ILE A 85 0.98 2.92 7.69
CA ILE A 85 2.24 2.68 8.40
C ILE A 85 2.18 1.42 9.28
N GLY A 86 1.00 1.11 9.83
CA GLY A 86 0.81 0.03 10.80
C GLY A 86 0.27 -1.28 10.22
N THR A 87 0.00 -1.33 8.92
CA THR A 87 -0.56 -2.52 8.28
C THR A 87 0.53 -3.58 8.09
N ALA A 88 0.22 -4.86 8.20
CA ALA A 88 1.18 -5.92 7.90
C ALA A 88 1.30 -6.12 6.38
N ALA A 89 2.50 -6.40 5.88
CA ALA A 89 2.80 -6.62 4.46
C ALA A 89 2.34 -8.00 3.94
N VAL A 90 1.12 -8.42 4.31
CA VAL A 90 0.55 -9.75 4.05
C VAL A 90 -0.84 -9.64 3.40
N PRO A 91 -1.27 -10.66 2.64
CA PRO A 91 -2.55 -10.61 1.94
C PRO A 91 -3.74 -10.46 2.90
N GLY A 92 -4.75 -9.68 2.49
CA GLY A 92 -6.01 -9.54 3.23
C GLY A 92 -5.96 -8.68 4.50
N ALA A 93 -4.80 -8.18 4.93
CA ALA A 93 -4.68 -7.27 6.07
C ALA A 93 -5.49 -5.97 5.87
N GLY A 94 -5.67 -5.55 4.62
CA GLY A 94 -6.44 -4.35 4.26
C GLY A 94 -7.91 -4.41 4.68
N ILE A 95 -8.57 -5.58 4.69
CA ILE A 95 -10.00 -5.64 5.05
C ILE A 95 -10.21 -5.28 6.52
N VAL A 96 -9.35 -5.76 7.41
CA VAL A 96 -9.43 -5.47 8.86
C VAL A 96 -9.25 -3.97 9.11
N MET A 97 -8.31 -3.34 8.41
CA MET A 97 -8.10 -1.89 8.52
C MET A 97 -9.28 -1.08 7.99
N LEU A 98 -9.96 -1.56 6.94
CA LEU A 98 -11.13 -0.88 6.40
C LEU A 98 -12.28 -0.82 7.41
N VAL A 99 -12.47 -1.88 8.21
CA VAL A 99 -13.49 -1.88 9.29
C VAL A 99 -13.27 -0.71 10.24
N ILE A 100 -12.03 -0.50 10.70
CA ILE A 100 -11.67 0.58 11.63
C ILE A 100 -11.97 1.95 11.02
N ILE A 101 -11.64 2.13 9.73
CA ILE A 101 -11.85 3.40 9.02
C ILE A 101 -13.34 3.70 8.86
N LEU A 102 -14.15 2.71 8.47
CA LEU A 102 -15.59 2.86 8.32
C LEU A 102 -16.26 3.21 9.67
N GLU A 103 -15.88 2.51 10.73
CA GLU A 103 -16.40 2.76 12.08
C GLU A 103 -16.03 4.17 12.58
N ALA A 104 -14.82 4.66 12.26
CA ALA A 104 -14.38 6.01 12.62
C ALA A 104 -15.23 7.13 12.01
N VAL A 105 -15.89 6.88 10.87
CA VAL A 105 -16.80 7.83 10.20
C VAL A 105 -18.27 7.43 10.28
N GLY A 106 -18.62 6.45 11.11
CA GLY A 106 -20.00 6.02 11.34
C GLY A 106 -20.65 5.28 10.16
N VAL A 107 -19.85 4.73 9.25
CA VAL A 107 -20.34 3.93 8.11
C VAL A 107 -20.44 2.45 8.54
N PRO A 108 -21.55 1.75 8.29
CA PRO A 108 -21.68 0.34 8.64
C PRO A 108 -20.63 -0.55 7.97
N SER A 109 -19.84 -1.26 8.76
CA SER A 109 -18.79 -2.17 8.27
C SER A 109 -19.32 -3.36 7.46
N ALA A 110 -20.61 -3.69 7.61
CA ALA A 110 -21.30 -4.65 6.75
C ALA A 110 -21.23 -4.30 5.25
N GLY A 111 -21.01 -3.02 4.91
CA GLY A 111 -20.82 -2.56 3.53
C GLY A 111 -19.59 -3.14 2.83
N ILE A 112 -18.60 -3.69 3.57
CA ILE A 112 -17.43 -4.37 3.01
C ILE A 112 -17.83 -5.54 2.10
N ALA A 113 -18.98 -6.17 2.35
CA ALA A 113 -19.51 -7.24 1.51
C ALA A 113 -19.65 -6.83 0.02
N LEU A 114 -19.82 -5.53 -0.27
CA LEU A 114 -19.94 -5.00 -1.62
C LEU A 114 -18.64 -5.12 -2.43
N ILE A 115 -17.48 -5.10 -1.78
CA ILE A 115 -16.17 -5.09 -2.45
C ILE A 115 -15.40 -6.40 -2.24
N LEU A 116 -15.86 -7.28 -1.35
CA LEU A 116 -15.18 -8.54 -1.01
C LEU A 116 -14.89 -9.41 -2.24
N GLY A 117 -15.81 -9.43 -3.22
CA GLY A 117 -15.65 -10.21 -4.45
C GLY A 117 -14.55 -9.71 -5.38
N VAL A 118 -14.20 -8.42 -5.32
CA VAL A 118 -13.15 -7.81 -6.14
C VAL A 118 -11.86 -7.54 -5.36
N ASP A 119 -11.93 -7.60 -4.02
CA ASP A 119 -10.82 -7.26 -3.14
C ASP A 119 -9.55 -8.02 -3.47
N ARG A 120 -9.66 -9.31 -3.83
CA ARG A 120 -8.49 -10.12 -4.20
C ARG A 120 -7.71 -9.53 -5.37
N ILE A 121 -8.38 -9.01 -6.39
CA ILE A 121 -7.74 -8.39 -7.57
C ILE A 121 -7.16 -7.03 -7.18
N LEU A 122 -7.91 -6.26 -6.40
CA LEU A 122 -7.45 -4.97 -5.91
C LEU A 122 -6.21 -5.12 -5.00
N ASP A 123 -6.13 -6.18 -4.20
CA ASP A 123 -4.94 -6.51 -3.40
C ASP A 123 -3.69 -6.70 -4.25
N MET A 124 -3.79 -7.49 -5.34
CA MET A 124 -2.69 -7.68 -6.30
C MET A 124 -2.17 -6.35 -6.85
N VAL A 125 -3.08 -5.46 -7.25
CA VAL A 125 -2.74 -4.14 -7.80
C VAL A 125 -2.08 -3.26 -6.75
N ARG A 126 -2.62 -3.21 -5.53
CA ARG A 126 -2.09 -2.40 -4.43
C ARG A 126 -0.68 -2.82 -4.04
N THR A 127 -0.43 -4.12 -3.89
CA THR A 127 0.92 -4.62 -3.59
C THR A 127 1.91 -4.22 -4.68
N THR A 128 1.50 -4.30 -5.95
CA THR A 128 2.35 -3.90 -7.08
C THR A 128 2.73 -2.42 -7.02
N ILE A 129 1.77 -1.56 -6.65
CA ILE A 129 2.02 -0.12 -6.48
C ILE A 129 2.99 0.12 -5.32
N ASN A 130 2.78 -0.52 -4.16
CA ASN A 130 3.67 -0.37 -3.00
C ASN A 130 5.12 -0.75 -3.35
N VAL A 131 5.32 -1.94 -3.94
CA VAL A 131 6.66 -2.41 -4.34
C VAL A 131 7.30 -1.49 -5.38
N THR A 132 6.51 -0.93 -6.29
CA THR A 132 7.01 0.05 -7.27
C THR A 132 7.41 1.36 -6.60
N GLY A 133 6.63 1.83 -5.62
CA GLY A 133 6.96 2.98 -4.79
C GLY A 133 8.26 2.78 -4.01
N ASP A 134 8.42 1.63 -3.37
CA ASP A 134 9.64 1.28 -2.62
C ASP A 134 10.88 1.33 -3.51
N ALA A 135 10.82 0.71 -4.69
CA ALA A 135 11.91 0.76 -5.67
C ALA A 135 12.20 2.19 -6.14
N THR A 136 11.15 2.99 -6.38
CA THR A 136 11.29 4.40 -6.80
C THR A 136 12.01 5.22 -5.72
N VAL A 137 11.61 5.07 -4.45
CA VAL A 137 12.24 5.76 -3.32
C VAL A 137 13.69 5.31 -3.16
N ALA A 138 13.99 4.02 -3.31
CA ALA A 138 15.35 3.50 -3.25
C ALA A 138 16.26 4.14 -4.31
N VAL A 139 15.78 4.30 -5.56
CA VAL A 139 16.53 5.00 -6.62
C VAL A 139 16.72 6.47 -6.28
N ILE A 140 15.68 7.17 -5.82
CA ILE A 140 15.78 8.60 -5.45
C ILE A 140 16.80 8.81 -4.33
N ILE A 141 16.77 7.98 -3.28
CA ILE A 141 17.72 8.07 -2.17
C ILE A 141 19.14 7.75 -2.66
N ALA A 142 19.32 6.69 -3.45
CA ALA A 142 20.63 6.33 -4.00
C ALA A 142 21.22 7.48 -4.83
N GLU A 143 20.43 8.13 -5.68
CA GLU A 143 20.90 9.30 -6.43
C GLU A 143 21.30 10.45 -5.50
N SER A 144 20.45 10.77 -4.52
CA SER A 144 20.71 11.89 -3.58
C SER A 144 21.97 11.68 -2.73
N GLU A 145 22.32 10.43 -2.43
CA GLU A 145 23.50 10.04 -1.64
C GLU A 145 24.72 9.69 -2.51
N ASN A 146 24.67 9.90 -3.84
CA ASN A 146 25.70 9.51 -4.80
C ASN A 146 26.06 8.01 -4.74
N GLN A 147 25.06 7.19 -4.43
CA GLN A 147 25.16 5.73 -4.37
C GLN A 147 24.43 5.02 -5.53
N LEU A 148 23.99 5.77 -6.55
CA LEU A 148 23.45 5.23 -7.78
C LEU A 148 24.59 4.93 -8.78
N LYS A 149 24.66 3.69 -9.25
CA LYS A 149 25.71 3.16 -10.12
C LYS A 149 25.14 2.85 -11.51
N ILE A 150 24.87 3.88 -12.30
CA ILE A 150 24.41 3.77 -13.69
C ILE A 150 25.51 4.29 -14.62
#